data_AF-A0A2N0R653-F1
#
_entry.id   AF-A0A2N0R653-F1
#
_cell.length_a   1.000
_cell.length_b   1.000
_cell.length_c   1.000
_cell.angle_alpha   90.00
_cell.angle_beta   90.00
_cell.angle_gamma   90.00
#
_symmetry.space_group_name_H-M   'P 1'
#
loop_
_entity.id
_entity.type
_entity.pdbx_description
1 polymer ?
#
loop_
_entity_poly.entity_id
_entity_poly.type
_entity_poly.pdbx_seq_one_letter_code
_entity_poly.pdbx_strand_id
1 'polypeptide(L)'
;MELINVNQENSFNPTPKLKSSPIPIFFVSFNGDDNICIHCGEKYTMTLIYEQKYCKKCLSNYLTNMDNDSSKHKTDTRSGTVIIDNINMYLDVYLLKKDLECSKYEISETKVSQNIQECCRNCLIILFFKQIIGRYHNFYYNYQDLSTKYKNVIESERYCKLCGKLLYQGTDHYIMREFKLCSNCYLISSGCIESTLTKKVISIVYLPWWENTSDCYCYEKLVFTSNCQKYCENCFIFLIGCRYCLTTNIIFGITNQSQ
;
A
#
# COMPACT_ATOMS: atom_id res chain seq x y z
N MET A 1 -21.42 9.75 2.02
CA MET A 1 -21.54 10.28 3.39
C MET A 1 -20.30 11.10 3.67
N GLU A 2 -20.44 12.42 3.80
CA GLU A 2 -19.35 13.25 4.33
C GLU A 2 -19.39 13.14 5.86
N LEU A 3 -18.24 12.97 6.50
CA LEU A 3 -18.14 12.74 7.95
C LEU A 3 -17.49 13.98 8.58
N ILE A 4 -18.15 14.54 9.59
CA ILE A 4 -17.59 15.61 10.43
C ILE A 4 -17.05 14.94 11.69
N ASN A 5 -15.74 15.11 11.93
CA ASN A 5 -15.09 14.57 13.12
C ASN A 5 -15.40 15.49 14.31
N VAL A 6 -16.21 15.02 15.27
CA VAL A 6 -16.67 15.84 16.40
C VAL A 6 -15.58 16.06 17.48
N ASN A 7 -14.44 15.36 17.38
CA ASN A 7 -13.32 15.54 18.30
C ASN A 7 -12.07 16.05 17.56
N GLN A 8 -11.91 17.38 17.47
CA GLN A 8 -10.76 18.03 16.85
C GLN A 8 -9.46 17.99 17.67
N GLU A 9 -9.43 17.37 18.85
CA GLU A 9 -8.21 17.41 19.68
C GLU A 9 -7.18 16.32 19.41
N ASN A 10 -7.49 15.24 18.68
CA ASN A 10 -6.48 14.28 18.21
C ASN A 10 -7.02 13.46 17.02
N SER A 11 -6.67 13.82 15.78
CA SER A 11 -6.93 12.94 14.65
C SER A 11 -6.13 11.65 14.83
N PHE A 12 -6.81 10.55 15.15
CA PHE A 12 -6.15 9.25 15.28
C PHE A 12 -5.46 8.92 13.95
N ASN A 13 -4.14 8.73 14.00
CA ASN A 13 -3.35 8.33 12.85
C ASN A 13 -3.04 6.82 12.97
N PRO A 14 -3.67 5.96 12.13
CA PRO A 14 -3.41 4.51 12.16
C PRO A 14 -1.96 4.14 11.83
N THR A 15 -1.23 5.00 11.12
CA THR A 15 0.15 4.77 10.69
C THR A 15 1.04 5.94 11.10
N PRO A 16 1.30 6.16 12.41
CA PRO A 16 1.95 7.38 12.91
C PRO A 16 3.42 7.55 12.48
N LYS A 17 4.04 6.49 11.97
CA LYS A 17 5.43 6.50 11.46
C LYS A 17 5.53 6.78 9.96
N LEU A 18 4.39 6.89 9.25
CA LEU A 18 4.31 7.24 7.84
C LEU A 18 3.65 8.60 7.68
N LYS A 19 4.08 9.37 6.70
CA LYS A 19 3.39 10.60 6.30
C LYS A 19 2.31 10.28 5.27
N SER A 20 1.28 11.11 5.24
CA SER A 20 0.35 11.13 4.11
C SER A 20 1.11 11.49 2.83
N SER A 21 0.85 10.77 1.75
CA SER A 21 1.37 11.15 0.44
C SER A 21 0.87 12.55 0.06
N PRO A 22 1.68 13.38 -0.64
CA PRO A 22 1.24 14.67 -1.15
C PRO A 22 0.27 14.53 -2.34
N ILE A 23 0.26 13.39 -3.03
CA ILE A 23 -0.64 13.10 -4.15
C ILE A 23 -1.40 11.78 -3.95
N PRO A 24 -2.60 11.61 -4.51
CA PRO A 24 -3.35 10.37 -4.35
C PRO A 24 -2.63 9.14 -4.93
N ILE A 25 -2.72 8.02 -4.21
CA ILE A 25 -2.17 6.73 -4.60
C ILE A 25 -3.20 5.95 -5.42
N PHE A 26 -3.07 6.03 -6.75
CA PHE A 26 -3.97 5.39 -7.70
C PHE A 26 -3.46 4.08 -8.31
N PHE A 27 -2.23 3.67 -7.98
CA PHE A 27 -1.66 2.44 -8.52
C PHE A 27 -2.15 1.17 -7.84
N VAL A 28 -3.02 1.24 -6.84
CA VAL A 28 -3.67 0.08 -6.18
C VAL A 28 -5.18 0.17 -6.32
N SER A 29 -5.87 -0.95 -6.53
CA SER A 29 -7.34 -0.95 -6.56
C SER A 29 -7.91 -1.10 -5.15
N PHE A 30 -9.10 -0.54 -4.93
CA PHE A 30 -9.91 -0.82 -3.73
C PHE A 30 -10.70 -2.13 -3.85
N ASN A 31 -10.75 -2.69 -5.06
CA ASN A 31 -11.30 -4.01 -5.37
C ASN A 31 -10.17 -4.96 -5.76
N GLY A 32 -9.90 -5.96 -4.92
CA GLY A 32 -8.88 -6.98 -5.14
C GLY A 32 -9.15 -7.86 -6.36
N ASP A 33 -10.40 -7.90 -6.84
CA ASP A 33 -10.78 -8.69 -8.03
C ASP A 33 -10.48 -7.97 -9.34
N ASP A 34 -10.19 -6.66 -9.31
CA ASP A 34 -9.86 -5.92 -10.52
C ASP A 34 -8.61 -6.51 -11.17
N ASN A 35 -8.73 -6.85 -12.46
CA ASN A 35 -7.62 -7.33 -13.27
C ASN A 35 -7.07 -6.23 -14.19
N ILE A 36 -7.88 -5.21 -14.47
CA ILE A 36 -7.55 -4.06 -15.31
C ILE A 36 -7.62 -2.80 -14.45
N CYS A 37 -6.61 -1.94 -14.57
CA CYS A 37 -6.55 -0.68 -13.83
C CYS A 37 -7.58 0.31 -14.34
N ILE A 38 -8.51 0.71 -13.47
CA ILE A 38 -9.57 1.69 -13.77
C ILE A 38 -9.04 3.08 -14.17
N HIS A 39 -7.77 3.38 -13.87
CA HIS A 39 -7.17 4.68 -14.11
C HIS A 39 -6.43 4.78 -15.45
N CYS A 40 -5.91 3.67 -15.97
CA CYS A 40 -5.09 3.71 -17.19
C CYS A 40 -5.34 2.56 -18.17
N GLY A 41 -6.24 1.62 -17.86
CA GLY A 41 -6.60 0.48 -18.72
C GLY A 41 -5.57 -0.64 -18.79
N GLU A 42 -4.43 -0.53 -18.10
CA GLU A 42 -3.40 -1.57 -18.10
C GLU A 42 -3.74 -2.70 -17.14
N LYS A 43 -3.26 -3.92 -17.42
CA LYS A 43 -3.42 -5.05 -16.49
C LYS A 43 -2.67 -4.80 -15.19
N TYR A 44 -3.30 -5.10 -14.06
CA TYR A 44 -2.61 -5.13 -12.77
C TYR A 44 -1.52 -6.21 -12.78
N THR A 45 -0.36 -5.89 -12.20
CA THR A 45 0.69 -6.86 -11.88
C THR A 45 0.59 -7.23 -10.40
N MET A 46 1.13 -8.38 -10.02
CA MET A 46 1.23 -8.78 -8.62
C MET A 46 2.63 -8.49 -8.05
N THR A 47 2.69 -8.22 -6.76
CA THR A 47 3.95 -8.21 -6.01
C THR A 47 4.47 -9.63 -5.84
N LEU A 48 5.76 -9.71 -5.55
CA LEU A 48 6.50 -10.95 -5.65
C LEU A 48 6.34 -11.87 -4.45
N ILE A 49 6.03 -11.35 -3.26
CA ILE A 49 5.94 -12.18 -2.04
C ILE A 49 4.50 -12.41 -1.61
N TYR A 50 3.63 -11.39 -1.69
CA TYR A 50 2.28 -11.45 -1.13
C TYR A 50 1.15 -11.27 -2.17
N GLU A 51 1.44 -11.44 -3.47
CA GLU A 51 0.47 -11.36 -4.57
C GLU A 51 -0.36 -10.07 -4.63
N GLN A 52 0.15 -8.97 -4.08
CA GLN A 52 -0.62 -7.73 -3.99
C GLN A 52 -0.70 -7.10 -5.38
N LYS A 53 -1.92 -6.80 -5.83
CA LYS A 53 -2.12 -6.18 -7.14
C LYS A 53 -1.74 -4.69 -7.12
N TYR A 54 -0.93 -4.28 -8.08
CA TYR A 54 -0.60 -2.87 -8.34
C TYR A 54 -0.40 -2.60 -9.84
N CYS A 55 -0.65 -1.37 -10.28
CA CYS A 55 -0.51 -0.96 -11.67
C CYS A 55 0.85 -0.31 -11.90
N LYS A 56 1.70 -0.93 -12.72
CA LYS A 56 3.07 -0.43 -12.98
C LYS A 56 3.07 0.97 -13.60
N LYS A 57 2.18 1.23 -14.55
CA LYS A 57 2.07 2.53 -15.25
C LYS A 57 1.66 3.64 -14.28
N CYS A 58 0.61 3.42 -13.48
CA CYS A 58 0.18 4.38 -12.46
C CYS A 58 1.25 4.60 -11.39
N LEU A 59 2.02 3.57 -11.01
CA LEU A 59 3.12 3.73 -10.06
C LEU A 59 4.25 4.58 -10.67
N SER A 60 4.63 4.33 -11.92
CA SER A 60 5.65 5.14 -12.62
C SER A 60 5.22 6.61 -12.71
N ASN A 61 3.95 6.86 -13.03
CA ASN A 61 3.40 8.22 -13.04
C ASN A 61 3.40 8.85 -11.65
N TYR A 62 2.99 8.10 -10.62
CA TYR A 62 3.06 8.55 -9.23
C TYR A 62 4.48 8.97 -8.85
N LEU A 63 5.49 8.15 -9.13
CA LEU A 63 6.89 8.48 -8.85
C LEU A 63 7.38 9.72 -9.63
N THR A 64 6.99 9.85 -10.89
CA THR A 64 7.34 11.02 -11.72
C THR A 64 6.81 12.32 -11.13
N ASN A 65 5.57 12.31 -10.66
CA ASN A 65 4.94 13.50 -10.10
C ASN A 65 5.60 13.91 -8.78
N MET A 66 6.02 12.93 -7.97
CA MET A 66 6.75 13.19 -6.72
C MET A 66 8.10 13.86 -6.95
N ASP A 67 8.80 13.51 -8.03
CA ASP A 67 10.09 14.11 -8.40
C ASP A 67 9.92 15.57 -8.86
N ASN A 68 8.82 15.87 -9.57
CA ASN A 68 8.57 17.21 -10.11
C ASN A 68 8.19 18.25 -9.03
N ASP A 69 7.51 17.82 -7.97
CA ASP A 69 7.21 18.68 -6.80
C ASP A 69 8.44 18.93 -5.91
N SER A 70 9.52 18.16 -6.08
CA SER A 70 10.77 18.28 -5.31
C SER A 70 11.68 19.43 -5.80
N SER A 71 11.10 20.54 -6.25
CA SER A 71 11.79 21.68 -6.87
C SER A 71 12.67 22.53 -5.93
N LYS A 72 13.21 21.97 -4.83
CA LYS A 72 14.09 22.70 -3.90
C LYS A 72 15.54 22.20 -3.80
N HIS A 73 15.89 21.00 -4.26
CA HIS A 73 17.30 20.59 -4.28
C HIS A 73 17.60 19.70 -5.50
N LYS A 74 17.85 20.34 -6.65
CA LYS A 74 18.54 19.69 -7.77
C LYS A 74 20.02 19.58 -7.41
N THR A 75 20.41 18.50 -6.74
CA THR A 75 21.82 18.08 -6.71
C THR A 75 22.02 17.02 -7.78
N ASP A 76 23.00 17.24 -8.66
CA ASP A 76 23.49 16.29 -9.66
C ASP A 76 23.79 14.93 -9.03
N THR A 77 22.95 13.91 -9.22
CA THR A 77 23.36 12.52 -8.96
C THR A 77 22.42 11.49 -9.61
N ARG A 78 23.01 10.38 -10.10
CA ARG A 78 22.38 9.09 -10.46
C ARG A 78 21.05 8.84 -9.73
N SER A 79 19.95 9.16 -10.39
CA SER A 79 18.62 9.49 -9.85
C SER A 79 17.79 8.34 -9.21
N GLY A 80 18.37 7.19 -8.86
CA GLY A 80 17.61 6.04 -8.34
C GLY A 80 17.38 6.03 -6.83
N THR A 81 18.36 6.46 -6.04
CA THR A 81 18.33 6.35 -4.57
C THR A 81 17.40 7.38 -3.92
N VAL A 82 17.41 8.62 -4.41
CA VAL A 82 16.56 9.71 -3.88
C VAL A 82 15.07 9.42 -4.04
N ILE A 83 14.67 8.82 -5.17
CA ILE A 83 13.27 8.44 -5.43
C ILE A 83 12.79 7.38 -4.41
N ILE A 84 13.67 6.44 -4.05
CA ILE A 84 13.36 5.36 -3.08
C ILE A 84 13.24 5.93 -1.66
N ASP A 85 14.12 6.84 -1.27
CA ASP A 85 14.03 7.46 0.06
C ASP A 85 12.74 8.30 0.18
N ASN A 86 12.35 8.98 -0.90
CA ASN A 86 11.09 9.71 -0.96
C ASN A 86 9.87 8.79 -0.86
N ILE A 87 9.85 7.65 -1.57
CA ILE A 87 8.70 6.72 -1.49
C ILE A 87 8.53 6.15 -0.07
N ASN A 88 9.65 5.81 0.58
CA ASN A 88 9.67 5.19 1.91
C ASN A 88 9.12 6.11 3.01
N MET A 89 9.02 7.42 2.76
CA MET A 89 8.41 8.38 3.70
C MET A 89 6.88 8.23 3.79
N TYR A 90 6.25 7.74 2.72
CA TYR A 90 4.79 7.64 2.59
C TYR A 90 4.29 6.20 2.53
N LEU A 91 5.15 5.31 2.03
CA LEU A 91 4.84 3.91 1.79
C LEU A 91 5.87 3.01 2.45
N ASP A 92 5.40 2.08 3.25
CA ASP A 92 6.24 1.01 3.76
C ASP A 92 6.31 -0.12 2.71
N VAL A 93 7.23 0.07 1.77
CA VAL A 93 7.44 -0.81 0.62
C VAL A 93 8.80 -1.52 0.72
N TYR A 94 8.81 -2.80 0.33
CA TYR A 94 10.03 -3.58 0.17
C TYR A 94 10.34 -3.73 -1.31
N LEU A 95 11.55 -3.34 -1.68
CA LEU A 95 12.01 -3.27 -3.06
C LEU A 95 13.26 -4.13 -3.23
N LEU A 96 13.36 -4.78 -4.38
CA LEU A 96 14.56 -5.46 -4.84
C LEU A 96 15.09 -4.74 -6.07
N LYS A 97 16.35 -4.30 -6.01
CA LYS A 97 17.05 -3.79 -7.18
C LYS A 97 17.50 -4.98 -8.03
N LYS A 98 17.04 -5.03 -9.28
CA LYS A 98 17.54 -5.97 -10.27
C LYS A 98 18.89 -5.45 -10.75
N ASP A 99 19.93 -6.27 -10.59
CA ASP A 99 21.24 -6.01 -11.18
C ASP A 99 21.15 -6.25 -12.69
N LEU A 100 20.49 -5.34 -13.40
CA LEU A 100 20.67 -5.24 -14.84
C LEU A 100 21.82 -4.28 -15.07
N GLU A 101 22.80 -4.70 -15.86
CA GLU A 101 23.80 -3.82 -16.46
C GLU A 101 23.06 -2.73 -17.26
N CYS A 102 22.61 -1.63 -16.61
CA CYS A 102 22.16 -0.41 -17.28
C CYS A 102 23.31 0.32 -17.99
N SER A 103 24.31 -0.43 -18.47
CA SER A 103 25.57 0.07 -19.00
C SER A 103 26.16 -0.92 -20.00
N LYS A 104 25.39 -1.37 -21.01
CA LYS A 104 25.97 -1.98 -22.23
C LYS A 104 25.30 -1.64 -23.56
N TYR A 105 24.21 -0.87 -23.58
CA TYR A 105 23.66 -0.38 -24.85
C TYR A 105 23.99 1.11 -25.03
N GLU A 106 25.10 1.31 -25.74
CA GLU A 106 25.47 2.46 -26.58
C GLU A 106 25.35 3.86 -25.97
N ILE A 107 26.46 4.33 -25.42
CA ILE A 107 26.82 5.75 -25.46
C ILE A 107 27.08 6.09 -26.94
N SER A 108 26.01 6.30 -27.72
CA SER A 108 26.10 7.16 -28.89
C SER A 108 25.61 8.54 -28.45
N GLU A 109 26.50 9.52 -28.56
CA GLU A 109 26.24 10.92 -28.27
C GLU A 109 25.10 11.41 -29.17
N THR A 110 23.87 11.40 -28.67
CA THR A 110 22.83 12.44 -28.81
C THR A 110 21.47 11.89 -28.35
N LYS A 111 20.85 12.53 -27.34
CA LYS A 111 19.53 12.23 -26.71
C LYS A 111 19.51 11.14 -25.61
N VAL A 112 20.23 11.36 -24.51
CA VAL A 112 20.36 10.37 -23.40
C VAL A 112 19.56 10.72 -22.12
N SER A 113 18.62 11.68 -22.14
CA SER A 113 17.95 12.09 -20.88
C SER A 113 16.70 11.30 -20.50
N GLN A 114 15.92 10.74 -21.44
CA GLN A 114 14.63 10.11 -21.11
C GLN A 114 14.74 8.59 -20.91
N ASN A 115 15.53 7.90 -21.75
CA ASN A 115 15.62 6.44 -21.73
C ASN A 115 16.35 5.87 -20.49
N ILE A 116 17.31 6.58 -19.89
CA ILE A 116 18.01 6.11 -18.68
C ILE A 116 17.10 6.21 -17.44
N GLN A 117 16.24 7.23 -17.37
CA GLN A 117 15.28 7.41 -16.27
C GLN A 117 14.21 6.32 -16.31
N GLU A 118 13.76 5.95 -17.50
CA GLU A 118 12.83 4.83 -17.74
C GLU A 118 13.50 3.45 -17.48
N CYS A 119 14.78 3.31 -17.83
CA CYS A 119 15.58 2.10 -17.57
C CYS A 119 15.79 1.86 -16.06
N CYS A 120 16.12 2.89 -15.27
CA CYS A 120 16.26 2.76 -13.81
C CYS A 120 14.94 2.43 -13.10
N ARG A 121 13.79 2.91 -13.62
CA ARG A 121 12.46 2.59 -13.06
C ARG A 121 12.06 1.13 -13.28
N ASN A 122 12.47 0.55 -14.40
CA ASN A 122 12.22 -0.88 -14.70
C ASN A 122 13.15 -1.84 -13.94
N CYS A 123 14.19 -1.34 -13.27
CA CYS A 123 15.11 -2.14 -12.47
C CYS A 123 14.62 -2.38 -11.02
N LEU A 124 13.52 -1.78 -10.60
CA LEU A 124 12.94 -1.99 -9.27
C LEU A 124 11.83 -3.03 -9.34
N ILE A 125 12.01 -4.10 -8.58
CA ILE A 125 11.00 -5.12 -8.37
C ILE A 125 10.36 -4.88 -7.01
N ILE A 126 9.04 -4.70 -6.97
CA ILE A 126 8.31 -4.56 -5.71
C ILE A 126 8.09 -5.94 -5.12
N LEU A 127 8.64 -6.15 -3.94
CA LEU A 127 8.47 -7.39 -3.20
C LEU A 127 7.10 -7.43 -2.55
N PHE A 128 6.74 -6.36 -1.85
CA PHE A 128 5.43 -6.15 -1.25
C PHE A 128 5.28 -4.75 -0.62
N PHE A 129 4.04 -4.40 -0.29
CA PHE A 129 3.65 -3.25 0.51
C PHE A 129 3.15 -3.72 1.89
N LYS A 130 3.50 -3.04 2.98
CA LYS A 130 2.92 -3.35 4.29
C LYS A 130 1.51 -2.78 4.46
N GLN A 131 1.18 -1.68 3.79
CA GLN A 131 -0.15 -1.07 3.87
C GLN A 131 -1.23 -1.81 3.05
N ILE A 132 -0.94 -2.97 2.46
CA ILE A 132 -1.91 -3.76 1.68
C ILE A 132 -1.86 -5.18 2.21
N ILE A 133 -3.00 -5.78 2.51
CA ILE A 133 -2.99 -7.20 2.91
C ILE A 133 -2.81 -8.04 1.65
N GLY A 134 -1.96 -9.06 1.74
CA GLY A 134 -1.69 -9.97 0.65
C GLY A 134 -1.54 -11.40 1.14
N ARG A 135 -1.73 -12.36 0.23
CA ARG A 135 -1.59 -13.78 0.52
C ARG A 135 -0.17 -14.21 0.19
N TYR A 136 0.48 -14.90 1.11
CA TYR A 136 1.84 -15.38 0.89
C TYR A 136 1.89 -16.31 -0.33
N HIS A 137 2.64 -15.93 -1.36
CA HIS A 137 2.92 -16.80 -2.50
C HIS A 137 4.12 -17.68 -2.17
N ASN A 138 3.93 -19.00 -2.16
CA ASN A 138 5.02 -19.93 -1.92
C ASN A 138 5.92 -20.06 -3.17
N PHE A 139 6.95 -19.22 -3.28
CA PHE A 139 7.87 -19.15 -4.42
C PHE A 139 8.92 -20.28 -4.48
N TYR A 140 8.84 -21.31 -3.63
CA TYR A 140 9.94 -22.26 -3.43
C TYR A 140 10.35 -23.11 -4.65
N TYR A 141 9.60 -23.07 -5.76
CA TYR A 141 9.78 -24.05 -6.82
C TYR A 141 10.48 -23.61 -8.10
N ASN A 142 10.79 -22.33 -8.35
CA ASN A 142 11.23 -21.95 -9.72
C ASN A 142 12.44 -21.03 -9.94
N TYR A 143 13.12 -20.49 -8.91
CA TYR A 143 14.34 -19.69 -9.16
C TYR A 143 15.40 -19.85 -8.06
N GLN A 144 16.41 -20.69 -8.32
CA GLN A 144 17.52 -21.00 -7.41
C GLN A 144 18.33 -19.76 -7.01
N ASP A 145 18.50 -18.79 -7.91
CA ASP A 145 19.38 -17.63 -7.75
C ASP A 145 18.72 -16.46 -6.99
N LEU A 146 17.39 -16.39 -7.07
CA LEU A 146 16.56 -15.39 -6.39
C LEU A 146 16.40 -15.74 -4.89
N SER A 147 16.55 -17.03 -4.55
CA SER A 147 16.49 -17.64 -3.21
C SER A 147 17.26 -16.86 -2.13
N THR A 148 18.53 -16.53 -2.39
CA THR A 148 19.41 -15.92 -1.38
C THR A 148 18.99 -14.48 -1.05
N LYS A 149 18.66 -13.67 -2.06
CA LYS A 149 18.18 -12.30 -1.85
C LYS A 149 16.84 -12.27 -1.10
N TYR A 150 15.95 -13.23 -1.34
CA TYR A 150 14.70 -13.35 -0.57
C TYR A 150 14.89 -13.77 0.87
N LYS A 151 15.80 -14.71 1.14
CA LYS A 151 16.11 -15.10 2.53
C LYS A 151 16.52 -13.89 3.34
N ASN A 152 17.38 -13.02 2.79
CA ASN A 152 17.77 -11.79 3.45
C ASN A 152 16.59 -10.84 3.70
N VAL A 153 15.63 -10.74 2.76
CA VAL A 153 14.42 -9.92 2.96
C VAL A 153 13.55 -10.50 4.07
N ILE A 154 13.33 -11.81 4.09
CA ILE A 154 12.56 -12.50 5.13
C ILE A 154 13.25 -12.38 6.50
N GLU A 155 14.58 -12.43 6.54
CA GLU A 155 15.35 -12.17 7.76
C GLU A 155 15.23 -10.72 8.20
N SER A 156 15.26 -9.76 7.27
CA SER A 156 15.06 -8.34 7.58
C SER A 156 13.66 -8.04 8.12
N GLU A 157 12.66 -8.82 7.69
CA GLU A 157 11.27 -8.78 8.17
C GLU A 157 11.13 -9.24 9.64
N ARG A 158 12.19 -9.78 10.28
CA ARG A 158 12.17 -10.02 11.73
C ARG A 158 12.01 -8.72 12.50
N TYR A 159 12.49 -7.61 11.96
CA TYR A 159 12.42 -6.31 12.61
C TYR A 159 11.51 -5.37 11.81
N CYS A 160 10.73 -4.56 12.52
CA CYS A 160 9.92 -3.53 11.90
C CYS A 160 10.83 -2.45 11.29
N LYS A 161 10.76 -2.25 9.98
CA LYS A 161 11.50 -1.19 9.27
C LYS A 161 11.25 0.21 9.83
N LEU A 162 10.05 0.46 10.38
CA LEU A 162 9.63 1.78 10.86
C LEU A 162 10.07 2.11 12.30
N CYS A 163 10.29 1.12 13.16
CA CYS A 163 10.65 1.37 14.56
C CYS A 163 11.76 0.47 15.13
N GLY A 164 12.30 -0.46 14.34
CA GLY A 164 13.36 -1.39 14.74
C GLY A 164 12.91 -2.48 15.72
N LYS A 165 11.66 -2.50 16.18
CA LYS A 165 11.16 -3.52 17.11
C LYS A 165 11.05 -4.88 16.43
N LEU A 166 11.40 -5.92 17.17
CA LEU A 166 11.27 -7.31 16.75
C LEU A 166 9.78 -7.68 16.58
N LEU A 167 9.42 -8.28 15.44
CA LEU A 167 8.07 -8.72 15.09
C LEU A 167 7.79 -10.17 15.50
N TYR A 168 8.83 -11.00 15.57
CA TYR A 168 8.71 -12.43 15.88
C TYR A 168 9.95 -12.94 16.61
N GLN A 169 9.75 -13.69 17.69
CA GLN A 169 10.82 -14.25 18.54
C GLN A 169 11.01 -15.77 18.37
N GLY A 170 10.13 -16.45 17.63
CA GLY A 170 10.22 -17.90 17.46
C GLY A 170 11.13 -18.33 16.30
N THR A 171 11.23 -19.64 16.10
CA THR A 171 12.03 -20.26 15.05
C THR A 171 11.20 -20.95 13.96
N ASP A 172 9.86 -20.94 14.09
CA ASP A 172 8.98 -21.56 13.11
C ASP A 172 9.02 -20.77 11.79
N HIS A 173 9.49 -21.44 10.74
CA HIS A 173 9.72 -20.83 9.45
C HIS A 173 8.42 -20.50 8.70
N TYR A 174 7.32 -21.22 8.96
CA TYR A 174 6.01 -20.92 8.37
C TYR A 174 5.44 -19.67 9.01
N ILE A 175 5.41 -19.63 10.35
CA ILE A 175 4.94 -18.44 11.08
C ILE A 175 5.80 -17.25 10.73
N MET A 176 7.13 -17.39 10.62
CA MET A 176 8.03 -16.31 10.22
C MET A 176 7.67 -15.70 8.85
N ARG A 177 7.17 -16.50 7.91
CA ARG A 177 6.80 -16.08 6.55
C ARG A 177 5.41 -15.47 6.42
N GLU A 178 4.56 -15.60 7.43
CA GLU A 178 3.25 -14.95 7.41
C GLU A 178 3.40 -13.43 7.36
N PHE A 179 2.45 -12.78 6.67
CA PHE A 179 2.38 -11.34 6.61
C PHE A 179 2.16 -10.76 8.01
N LYS A 180 3.04 -9.86 8.43
CA LYS A 180 2.98 -9.23 9.76
C LYS A 180 3.02 -7.72 9.68
N LEU A 181 2.25 -7.09 10.55
CA LEU A 181 2.30 -5.65 10.80
C LEU A 181 2.80 -5.40 12.22
N CYS A 182 3.64 -4.38 12.37
CA CYS A 182 4.10 -3.96 13.68
C CYS A 182 2.96 -3.30 14.45
N SER A 183 2.55 -3.88 15.57
CA SER A 183 1.50 -3.33 16.43
C SER A 183 1.80 -1.94 17.00
N ASN A 184 3.06 -1.48 16.95
CA ASN A 184 3.45 -0.13 17.37
C ASN A 184 3.43 0.89 16.22
N CYS A 185 3.37 0.43 14.96
CA CYS A 185 3.40 1.30 13.77
C CYS A 185 2.13 1.23 12.93
N TYR A 186 1.34 0.18 13.11
CA TYR A 186 0.06 -0.06 12.44
C TYR A 186 -0.99 -0.24 13.53
N LEU A 187 -1.60 0.87 13.93
CA LEU A 187 -2.53 0.96 15.04
C LEU A 187 -3.95 0.75 14.55
N ILE A 188 -4.59 -0.30 15.05
CA ILE A 188 -6.05 -0.46 14.93
C ILE A 188 -6.68 0.26 16.11
N SER A 189 -7.71 1.04 15.86
CA SER A 189 -8.54 1.58 16.93
C SER A 189 -10.01 1.55 16.55
N SER A 190 -10.87 1.71 17.54
CA SER A 190 -12.31 1.83 17.36
C SER A 190 -12.82 3.03 18.13
N GLY A 191 -13.91 3.61 17.67
CA GLY A 191 -14.56 4.70 18.34
C GLY A 191 -15.99 4.88 17.86
N CYS A 192 -16.56 6.03 18.20
CA CYS A 192 -17.87 6.43 17.76
C CYS A 192 -17.79 7.81 17.10
N ILE A 193 -18.54 8.01 16.03
CA ILE A 193 -18.67 9.30 15.34
C ILE A 193 -20.14 9.66 15.18
N GLU A 194 -20.45 10.93 14.99
CA GLU A 194 -21.81 11.36 14.70
C GLU A 194 -22.08 11.27 13.20
N SER A 195 -23.16 10.60 12.82
CA SER A 195 -23.62 10.57 11.43
C SER A 195 -24.10 11.97 11.02
N THR A 196 -23.58 12.48 9.91
CA THR A 196 -24.06 13.74 9.33
C THR A 196 -25.50 13.65 8.81
N LEU A 197 -25.92 12.46 8.39
CA LEU A 197 -27.26 12.20 7.83
C LEU A 197 -28.32 12.04 8.92
N THR A 198 -28.04 11.25 9.96
CA THR A 198 -29.06 10.90 10.97
C THR A 198 -28.84 11.57 12.32
N LYS A 199 -27.69 12.24 12.53
CA LYS A 199 -27.26 12.78 13.83
C LYS A 199 -27.15 11.74 14.94
N LYS A 200 -27.21 10.45 14.59
CA LYS A 200 -27.00 9.34 15.51
C LYS A 200 -25.52 9.00 15.62
N VAL A 201 -25.13 8.52 16.80
CA VAL A 201 -23.79 8.01 17.06
C VAL A 201 -23.63 6.64 16.41
N ILE A 202 -22.63 6.50 15.54
CA ILE A 202 -22.30 5.27 14.80
C ILE A 202 -20.92 4.77 15.20
N SER A 203 -20.73 3.45 15.21
CA SER A 203 -19.44 2.83 15.49
C SER A 203 -18.54 2.88 14.27
N ILE A 204 -17.25 3.14 14.50
CA ILE A 204 -16.20 3.16 13.49
C ILE A 204 -14.97 2.38 13.97
N VAL A 205 -14.33 1.67 13.06
CA VAL A 205 -13.02 1.02 13.24
C VAL A 205 -12.05 1.61 12.23
N TYR A 206 -10.87 2.01 12.70
CA TYR A 206 -9.79 2.56 11.90
C TYR A 206 -8.76 1.45 11.63
N LEU A 207 -8.66 1.01 10.38
CA LEU A 207 -7.67 0.04 9.94
C LEU A 207 -6.43 0.73 9.36
N PRO A 208 -5.21 0.31 9.76
CA PRO A 208 -3.96 0.89 9.30
C PRO A 208 -3.49 0.36 7.93
N TRP A 209 -4.39 -0.26 7.15
CA TRP A 209 -4.11 -0.77 5.81
C TRP A 209 -5.27 -0.52 4.83
N TRP A 210 -4.96 -0.70 3.56
CA TRP A 210 -5.87 -0.63 2.43
C TRP A 210 -6.63 -1.94 2.30
N GLU A 211 -7.89 -1.95 2.75
CA GLU A 211 -8.75 -3.11 2.76
C GLU A 211 -9.37 -3.29 1.38
N ASN A 212 -8.75 -4.14 0.56
CA ASN A 212 -9.14 -4.33 -0.84
C ASN A 212 -10.01 -5.57 -1.08
N THR A 213 -10.52 -6.25 -0.04
CA THR A 213 -11.45 -7.37 -0.21
C THR A 213 -12.67 -7.00 -1.05
N SER A 214 -13.09 -7.89 -1.94
CA SER A 214 -14.31 -7.74 -2.75
C SER A 214 -15.56 -8.24 -2.04
N ASP A 215 -15.40 -9.12 -1.05
CA ASP A 215 -16.48 -9.74 -0.30
C ASP A 215 -16.52 -9.25 1.15
N CYS A 216 -17.73 -9.21 1.72
CA CYS A 216 -17.96 -8.95 3.13
C CYS A 216 -17.76 -10.22 3.97
N TYR A 217 -17.65 -10.07 5.29
CA TYR A 217 -17.63 -11.20 6.24
C TYR A 217 -18.88 -12.09 6.18
N CYS A 218 -20.02 -11.57 5.70
CA CYS A 218 -21.22 -12.36 5.44
C CYS A 218 -21.21 -13.05 4.07
N TYR A 219 -20.07 -13.05 3.37
CA TYR A 219 -19.88 -13.64 2.04
C TYR A 219 -20.65 -12.98 0.89
N GLU A 220 -21.29 -11.83 1.14
CA GLU A 220 -21.90 -11.02 0.10
C GLU A 220 -20.86 -10.14 -0.59
N LYS A 221 -21.04 -9.92 -1.90
CA LYS A 221 -20.18 -9.00 -2.65
C LYS A 221 -20.39 -7.56 -2.18
N LEU A 222 -19.29 -6.85 -1.98
CA LEU A 222 -19.33 -5.43 -1.63
C LEU A 222 -19.71 -4.61 -2.87
N VAL A 223 -20.64 -3.68 -2.69
CA VAL A 223 -21.05 -2.73 -3.72
C VAL A 223 -20.11 -1.53 -3.66
N PHE A 224 -19.42 -1.25 -4.76
CA PHE A 224 -18.48 -0.13 -4.88
C PHE A 224 -19.21 1.12 -5.35
N THR A 225 -19.18 2.18 -4.55
CA THR A 225 -19.76 3.48 -4.91
C THR A 225 -18.73 4.44 -5.49
N SER A 226 -17.46 4.21 -5.19
CA SER A 226 -16.34 4.95 -5.76
C SER A 226 -15.06 4.12 -5.73
N ASN A 227 -13.95 4.69 -6.22
CA ASN A 227 -12.65 4.05 -6.13
C ASN A 227 -12.07 4.00 -4.70
N CYS A 228 -12.75 4.52 -3.68
CA CYS A 228 -12.33 4.41 -2.27
C CYS A 228 -13.49 4.17 -1.31
N GLN A 229 -14.68 3.85 -1.81
CA GLN A 229 -15.85 3.58 -0.99
C GLN A 229 -16.57 2.34 -1.50
N LYS A 230 -16.91 1.46 -0.56
CA LYS A 230 -17.71 0.27 -0.81
C LYS A 230 -18.56 -0.06 0.41
N TYR A 231 -19.63 -0.81 0.24
CA TYR A 231 -20.49 -1.19 1.34
C TYR A 231 -21.09 -2.58 1.14
N CYS A 232 -21.52 -3.19 2.24
CA CYS A 232 -22.30 -4.42 2.22
C CYS A 232 -23.77 -4.06 2.43
N GLU A 233 -24.64 -4.48 1.51
CA GLU A 233 -26.09 -4.27 1.61
C GLU A 233 -26.72 -5.08 2.74
N ASN A 234 -26.18 -6.27 3.03
CA ASN A 234 -26.71 -7.16 4.06
C ASN A 234 -26.26 -6.76 5.47
N CYS A 235 -24.97 -6.43 5.66
CA CYS A 235 -24.43 -6.06 6.97
C CYS A 235 -24.53 -4.57 7.28
N PHE A 236 -24.92 -3.73 6.32
CA PHE A 236 -24.90 -2.26 6.44
C PHE A 236 -23.54 -1.71 6.88
N ILE A 237 -22.45 -2.37 6.47
CA ILE A 237 -21.07 -1.98 6.76
C ILE A 237 -20.56 -1.15 5.58
N PHE A 238 -19.98 0.01 5.88
CA PHE A 238 -19.33 0.88 4.90
C PHE A 238 -17.81 0.84 5.11
N LEU A 239 -17.05 0.71 4.03
CA LEU A 239 -15.60 0.78 4.03
C LEU A 239 -15.17 2.01 3.23
N ILE A 240 -14.40 2.88 3.86
CA ILE A 240 -13.92 4.15 3.29
C ILE A 240 -12.40 4.17 3.35
N GLY A 241 -11.75 4.09 2.19
CA GLY A 241 -10.30 4.13 2.05
C GLY A 241 -9.74 5.54 1.92
N CYS A 242 -8.58 5.79 2.53
CA CYS A 242 -7.79 7.01 2.32
C CYS A 242 -6.74 6.79 1.21
N ARG A 243 -6.88 7.50 0.09
CA ARG A 243 -5.96 7.41 -1.05
C ARG A 243 -4.58 8.03 -0.79
N TYR A 244 -4.38 8.75 0.30
CA TYR A 244 -3.09 9.37 0.63
C TYR A 244 -2.27 8.55 1.62
N CYS A 245 -2.94 7.82 2.52
CA CYS A 245 -2.28 7.05 3.59
C CYS A 245 -2.43 5.53 3.44
N LEU A 246 -3.25 5.06 2.49
CA LEU A 246 -3.60 3.65 2.34
C LEU A 246 -4.12 3.01 3.64
N THR A 247 -5.05 3.70 4.29
CA THR A 247 -5.79 3.23 5.48
C THR A 247 -7.27 3.05 5.12
N THR A 248 -8.02 2.31 5.94
CA THR A 248 -9.46 2.09 5.71
C THR A 248 -10.24 2.28 6.99
N ASN A 249 -11.34 3.02 6.91
CA ASN A 249 -12.30 3.13 7.99
C ASN A 249 -13.47 2.20 7.71
N ILE A 250 -13.84 1.38 8.68
CA ILE A 250 -15.04 0.55 8.66
C ILE A 250 -16.08 1.22 9.53
N ILE A 251 -17.24 1.52 8.97
CA ILE A 251 -18.35 2.18 9.66
C ILE A 251 -19.52 1.23 9.68
N PHE A 252 -20.05 1.01 10.88
CA PHE A 252 -21.23 0.17 11.08
C PHE A 252 -22.46 1.07 11.03
N GLY A 253 -23.22 0.96 9.94
CA GLY A 253 -24.50 1.64 9.81
C GLY A 253 -25.47 1.07 10.84
N ILE A 254 -26.07 1.94 11.65
CA ILE A 254 -27.06 1.56 12.66
C ILE A 254 -28.14 0.70 12.02
N THR A 255 -28.25 -0.54 12.48
CA THR A 255 -29.47 -1.32 12.36
C THR A 255 -30.54 -0.59 13.17
N ASN A 256 -31.66 -0.21 12.57
CA ASN A 256 -32.87 0.20 13.30
C ASN A 256 -33.48 -0.97 14.12
N GLN A 257 -32.70 -1.97 14.52
CA GLN A 257 -33.14 -3.02 15.42
C GLN A 257 -32.89 -2.54 16.85
N SER A 258 -33.93 -1.94 17.40
CA SER A 258 -34.19 -1.89 18.84
C SER A 258 -33.84 -3.23 19.48
N GLN A 259 -33.00 -3.20 20.52
CA GLN A 259 -33.11 -4.17 21.61
C GLN A 259 -34.35 -3.84 22.45
#